data_AF-A0A959FGU0-F1
#
_entry.id   AF-A0A959FGU0-F1
#
_cell.length_a   1.000
_cell.length_b   1.000
_cell.length_c   1.000
_cell.angle_alpha   90.00
_cell.angle_beta   90.00
_cell.angle_gamma   90.00
#
_symmetry.space_group_name_H-M   'P 1'
#
loop_
_entity.id
_entity.type
_entity.pdbx_description
1 polymer ?
#
loop_
_entity_poly.entity_id
_entity_poly.type
_entity_poly.pdbx_seq_one_letter_code
_entity_poly.pdbx_strand_id
1 'polypeptide(L)'
;MYRSRLTGGFILFVSFFAVMPLSAQLPDDFFDSPVVTGLEFPTGITFAENGQGYVWEKSGLIYTIDSLGNQLPTPFLDLREEISNWNDHGLSGFCLDNDFLSNGYVYLLYALDLHYYEHFGTPAYHPDSTVLHRPTIGRITRFTADPATGFQTILPDSRRVLLGKTLDDGIPLLYEFHGLGTILQAEDGTLLVSCGDATSNAGTDYGGDEYGTMASAAIAAGVITPDQDLGSYRAQYLGAYNGKVLRIDPETGEGLPSNPFFSSEAPSSAQSRAWALGLRNPYRMTLRPNTGSHYSAEGNPGVLYIGDVGNGRIVQAKLGYHQDAKVPLRNVPDQE
;
A
#
# COMPACT_ATOMS: atom_id res chain seq x y z
N MET A 1 -53.18 36.60 -61.56
CA MET A 1 -52.66 35.25 -61.85
C MET A 1 -52.16 34.64 -60.56
N TYR A 2 -52.94 33.74 -59.95
CA TYR A 2 -52.58 33.03 -58.72
C TYR A 2 -51.47 32.00 -59.01
N ARG A 3 -50.38 32.01 -58.24
CA ARG A 3 -49.42 30.91 -58.14
C ARG A 3 -49.36 30.46 -56.68
N SER A 4 -49.81 29.23 -56.43
CA SER A 4 -49.67 28.54 -55.15
C SER A 4 -48.22 28.08 -54.96
N ARG A 5 -47.69 28.24 -53.74
CA ARG A 5 -46.44 27.60 -53.30
C ARG A 5 -46.80 26.56 -52.24
N LEU A 6 -46.57 25.29 -52.55
CA LEU A 6 -46.62 24.18 -51.61
C LEU A 6 -45.30 24.20 -50.80
N THR A 7 -45.40 24.40 -49.49
CA THR A 7 -44.31 24.18 -48.53
C THR A 7 -44.34 22.72 -48.10
N GLY A 8 -43.38 21.91 -48.59
CA GLY A 8 -43.12 20.57 -48.07
C GLY A 8 -42.18 20.66 -46.87
N GLY A 9 -42.64 20.26 -45.69
CA GLY A 9 -41.81 20.11 -44.49
C GLY A 9 -41.08 18.78 -44.50
N PHE A 10 -39.76 18.81 -44.39
CA PHE A 10 -38.91 17.63 -44.18
C PHE A 10 -38.84 17.37 -42.66
N ILE A 11 -39.36 16.24 -42.19
CA ILE A 11 -39.17 15.78 -40.81
C ILE A 11 -37.89 14.96 -40.76
N LEU A 12 -36.87 15.48 -40.09
CA LEU A 12 -35.61 14.79 -39.84
C LEU A 12 -35.82 13.83 -38.66
N PHE A 13 -35.84 12.52 -38.91
CA PHE A 13 -35.79 11.52 -37.85
C PHE A 13 -34.35 11.40 -37.34
N VAL A 14 -34.07 11.97 -36.17
CA VAL A 14 -32.80 11.76 -35.46
C VAL A 14 -32.94 10.47 -34.65
N SER A 15 -32.34 9.39 -35.12
CA SER A 15 -32.23 8.14 -34.36
C SER A 15 -31.21 8.33 -33.23
N PHE A 16 -31.68 8.44 -31.99
CA PHE A 16 -30.85 8.31 -30.80
C PHE A 16 -30.47 6.83 -30.62
N PHE A 17 -29.23 6.48 -30.98
CA PHE A 17 -28.63 5.22 -30.50
C PHE A 17 -28.21 5.44 -29.04
N ALA A 18 -28.96 4.88 -28.10
CA ALA A 18 -28.52 4.76 -26.72
C ALA A 18 -27.41 3.70 -26.67
N VAL A 19 -26.17 4.14 -26.53
CA VAL A 19 -25.07 3.25 -26.17
C VAL A 19 -25.27 2.90 -24.70
N MET A 20 -25.89 1.76 -24.41
CA MET A 20 -25.88 1.24 -23.04
C MET A 20 -24.49 0.69 -22.75
N PRO A 21 -23.85 1.10 -21.64
CA PRO A 21 -22.58 0.51 -21.25
C PRO A 21 -22.83 -0.99 -20.95
N LEU A 22 -22.11 -1.88 -21.64
CA LEU A 22 -22.02 -3.27 -21.20
C LEU A 22 -21.31 -3.27 -19.85
N SER A 23 -22.03 -3.62 -18.78
CA SER A 23 -21.34 -4.04 -17.56
C SER A 23 -20.66 -5.37 -17.84
N ALA A 24 -19.44 -5.55 -17.34
CA ALA A 24 -18.77 -6.84 -17.41
C ALA A 24 -19.69 -7.90 -16.79
N GLN A 25 -20.09 -8.89 -17.56
CA GLN A 25 -20.87 -10.00 -17.04
C GLN A 25 -19.92 -10.92 -16.29
N LEU A 26 -20.27 -11.25 -15.04
CA LEU A 26 -19.52 -12.25 -14.28
C LEU A 26 -19.46 -13.56 -15.10
N PRO A 27 -18.37 -14.34 -14.99
CA PRO A 27 -18.30 -15.66 -15.62
C PRO A 27 -19.47 -16.54 -15.18
N ASP A 28 -19.81 -17.55 -15.97
CA ASP A 28 -20.80 -18.55 -15.58
C ASP A 28 -20.45 -19.13 -14.20
N ASP A 29 -21.46 -19.36 -13.37
CA ASP A 29 -21.38 -19.81 -11.96
C ASP A 29 -20.77 -18.80 -10.95
N PHE A 30 -20.51 -17.55 -11.35
CA PHE A 30 -20.18 -16.46 -10.41
C PHE A 30 -21.41 -15.59 -10.11
N PHE A 31 -21.59 -15.26 -8.84
CA PHE A 31 -22.61 -14.32 -8.36
C PHE A 31 -22.04 -13.43 -7.26
N ASP A 32 -22.54 -12.20 -7.19
CA ASP A 32 -22.21 -11.27 -6.11
C ASP A 32 -23.24 -11.40 -4.98
N SER A 33 -22.74 -11.53 -3.75
CA SER A 33 -23.56 -11.44 -2.54
C SER A 33 -22.90 -10.49 -1.56
N PRO A 34 -23.63 -9.49 -1.01
CA PRO A 34 -23.09 -8.67 0.06
C PRO A 34 -22.82 -9.54 1.29
N VAL A 35 -21.65 -9.36 1.90
CA VAL A 35 -21.28 -9.98 3.19
C VAL A 35 -21.34 -8.93 4.29
N VAL A 36 -20.65 -7.82 4.08
CA VAL A 36 -20.62 -6.67 4.99
C VAL A 36 -20.97 -5.40 4.21
N THR A 37 -21.77 -4.52 4.81
CA THR A 37 -22.20 -3.25 4.21
C THR A 37 -22.06 -2.11 5.23
N GLY A 38 -21.99 -0.87 4.75
CA GLY A 38 -21.91 0.31 5.62
C GLY A 38 -20.48 0.71 6.02
N LEU A 39 -19.48 0.09 5.41
CA LEU A 39 -18.07 0.51 5.53
C LEU A 39 -17.82 1.80 4.75
N GLU A 40 -16.99 2.68 5.29
CA GLU A 40 -16.55 3.92 4.67
C GLU A 40 -15.16 3.73 4.04
N PHE A 41 -15.09 3.75 2.71
CA PHE A 41 -13.84 3.57 1.95
C PHE A 41 -13.00 2.34 2.39
N PRO A 42 -13.55 1.11 2.34
CA PRO A 42 -12.80 -0.08 2.67
C PRO A 42 -11.61 -0.27 1.71
N THR A 43 -10.41 -0.46 2.25
CA THR A 43 -9.17 -0.62 1.48
C THR A 43 -8.59 -2.03 1.54
N GLY A 44 -9.24 -2.97 2.22
CA GLY A 44 -8.94 -4.39 2.07
C GLY A 44 -9.58 -5.28 3.12
N ILE A 45 -9.37 -6.57 2.94
CA ILE A 45 -9.82 -7.64 3.84
C ILE A 45 -8.78 -8.77 3.85
N THR A 46 -8.61 -9.41 5.00
CA THR A 46 -7.82 -10.65 5.14
C THR A 46 -8.52 -11.61 6.09
N PHE A 47 -8.11 -12.88 6.08
CA PHE A 47 -8.73 -13.94 6.88
C PHE A 47 -7.67 -14.72 7.66
N ALA A 48 -7.97 -15.01 8.92
CA ALA A 48 -7.24 -15.98 9.70
C ALA A 48 -7.65 -17.42 9.31
N GLU A 49 -6.81 -18.41 9.62
CA GLU A 49 -7.06 -19.81 9.27
C GLU A 49 -8.34 -20.38 9.92
N ASN A 50 -8.82 -19.78 11.01
CA ASN A 50 -10.07 -20.15 11.67
C ASN A 50 -11.33 -19.58 10.98
N GLY A 51 -11.17 -18.87 9.85
CA GLY A 51 -12.26 -18.27 9.08
C GLY A 51 -12.70 -16.89 9.55
N GLN A 52 -12.11 -16.34 10.62
CA GLN A 52 -12.35 -14.95 11.05
C GLN A 52 -11.71 -13.98 10.06
N GLY A 53 -12.48 -12.99 9.61
CA GLY A 53 -12.02 -11.93 8.72
C GLY A 53 -11.66 -10.64 9.45
N TYR A 54 -10.80 -9.84 8.83
CA TYR A 54 -10.49 -8.47 9.26
C TYR A 54 -10.60 -7.56 8.05
N VAL A 55 -11.54 -6.63 8.10
CA VAL A 55 -11.75 -5.62 7.06
C VAL A 55 -11.31 -4.27 7.59
N TRP A 56 -10.67 -3.46 6.76
CA TRP A 56 -10.17 -2.16 7.19
C TRP A 56 -10.58 -1.04 6.25
N GLU A 57 -10.85 0.10 6.86
CA GLU A 57 -11.17 1.35 6.20
C GLU A 57 -9.92 2.21 6.06
N LYS A 58 -9.91 3.04 5.02
CA LYS A 58 -8.83 4.01 4.78
C LYS A 58 -8.56 4.92 5.98
N SER A 59 -9.59 5.20 6.77
CA SER A 59 -9.54 6.05 7.97
C SER A 59 -8.65 5.48 9.09
N GLY A 60 -8.43 4.17 9.14
CA GLY A 60 -7.74 3.51 10.25
C GLY A 60 -8.62 2.68 11.17
N LEU A 61 -9.91 2.53 10.84
CA LEU A 61 -10.79 1.57 11.51
C LEU A 61 -10.59 0.17 10.92
N ILE A 62 -10.45 -0.81 11.81
CA ILE A 62 -10.38 -2.22 11.46
C ILE A 62 -11.51 -2.92 12.19
N TYR A 63 -12.32 -3.69 11.47
CA TYR A 63 -13.41 -4.47 12.02
C TYR A 63 -13.17 -5.95 11.84
N THR A 64 -13.55 -6.73 12.85
CA THR A 64 -13.61 -8.18 12.77
C THR A 64 -14.88 -8.61 12.06
N ILE A 65 -14.76 -9.60 11.19
CA ILE A 65 -15.87 -10.35 10.59
C ILE A 65 -15.82 -11.75 11.19
N ASP A 66 -16.88 -12.17 11.88
CA ASP A 66 -16.92 -13.52 12.46
C ASP A 66 -16.98 -14.61 11.38
N SER A 67 -16.83 -15.87 11.78
CA SER A 67 -16.85 -17.01 10.84
C SER A 67 -18.21 -17.25 10.17
N LEU A 68 -19.26 -16.52 10.56
CA LEU A 68 -20.58 -16.52 9.95
C LEU A 68 -20.77 -15.36 8.96
N GLY A 69 -19.78 -14.47 8.82
CA GLY A 69 -19.82 -13.32 7.93
C GLY A 69 -20.39 -12.05 8.56
N ASN A 70 -20.62 -12.00 9.88
CA ASN A 70 -21.12 -10.80 10.55
C ASN A 70 -19.98 -9.88 10.96
N GLN A 71 -20.10 -8.59 10.65
CA GLN A 71 -19.21 -7.56 11.20
C GLN A 71 -19.52 -7.33 12.69
N LEU A 72 -18.49 -7.36 13.54
CA LEU A 72 -18.62 -7.01 14.95
C LEU A 72 -18.80 -5.48 15.12
N PRO A 73 -19.63 -5.03 16.07
CA PRO A 73 -19.93 -3.60 16.24
C PRO A 73 -18.77 -2.79 16.81
N THR A 74 -17.89 -3.43 17.58
CA THR A 74 -16.68 -2.79 18.12
C THR A 74 -15.53 -3.02 17.14
N PRO A 75 -14.80 -1.97 16.74
CA PRO A 75 -13.62 -2.14 15.90
C PRO A 75 -12.56 -2.97 16.64
N PHE A 76 -11.89 -3.86 15.90
CA PHE A 76 -10.69 -4.58 16.34
C PHE A 76 -9.59 -3.60 16.76
N LEU A 77 -9.43 -2.52 16.01
CA LEU A 77 -8.47 -1.45 16.26
C LEU A 77 -8.96 -0.14 15.62
N ASP A 78 -8.73 0.97 16.31
CA ASP A 78 -8.98 2.33 15.83
C ASP A 78 -7.66 3.12 15.87
N LEU A 79 -7.17 3.50 14.69
CA LEU A 79 -5.95 4.30 14.52
C LEU A 79 -6.19 5.66 13.86
N ARG A 80 -7.44 6.13 13.83
CA ARG A 80 -7.79 7.39 13.14
C ARG A 80 -6.98 8.59 13.60
N GLU A 81 -6.61 8.63 14.88
CA GLU A 81 -5.79 9.70 15.46
C GLU A 81 -4.35 9.74 14.92
N GLU A 82 -3.79 8.62 14.44
CA GLU A 82 -2.41 8.51 13.97
C GLU A 82 -2.29 8.53 12.43
N ILE A 83 -3.40 8.32 11.72
CA ILE A 83 -3.41 8.12 10.28
C ILE A 83 -3.81 9.38 9.54
N SER A 84 -2.97 9.82 8.61
CA SER A 84 -3.32 10.88 7.67
C SER A 84 -4.28 10.33 6.62
N ASN A 85 -5.54 10.78 6.61
CA ASN A 85 -6.60 10.23 5.76
C ASN A 85 -7.10 11.25 4.71
N TRP A 86 -6.34 11.44 3.64
CA TRP A 86 -6.71 12.33 2.52
C TRP A 86 -6.11 11.81 1.20
N ASN A 87 -6.81 11.98 0.06
CA ASN A 87 -6.38 11.44 -1.23
C ASN A 87 -5.96 9.96 -1.16
N ASP A 88 -4.75 9.55 -1.55
CA ASP A 88 -4.28 8.15 -1.39
C ASP A 88 -3.72 7.85 0.01
N HIS A 89 -3.57 8.85 0.88
CA HIS A 89 -3.07 8.67 2.24
C HIS A 89 -4.13 8.00 3.10
N GLY A 90 -3.73 7.06 3.95
CA GLY A 90 -4.62 6.35 4.87
C GLY A 90 -4.00 5.03 5.34
N LEU A 91 -4.83 4.17 5.90
CA LEU A 91 -4.50 2.76 6.12
C LEU A 91 -4.49 2.02 4.77
N SER A 92 -3.29 1.76 4.27
CA SER A 92 -3.07 1.19 2.94
C SER A 92 -3.06 -0.34 2.98
N GLY A 93 -2.48 -0.93 4.03
CA GLY A 93 -2.37 -2.37 4.16
C GLY A 93 -2.43 -2.88 5.59
N PHE A 94 -2.94 -4.10 5.71
CA PHE A 94 -3.03 -4.87 6.94
C PHE A 94 -2.78 -6.34 6.59
N CYS A 95 -1.93 -7.02 7.34
CA CYS A 95 -1.74 -8.46 7.20
C CYS A 95 -1.60 -9.16 8.55
N LEU A 96 -1.96 -10.43 8.56
CA LEU A 96 -1.73 -11.34 9.67
C LEU A 96 -0.35 -11.98 9.52
N ASP A 97 0.24 -12.35 10.63
CA ASP A 97 1.35 -13.28 10.66
C ASP A 97 0.90 -14.69 10.20
N ASN A 98 1.78 -15.47 9.58
CA ASN A 98 1.53 -16.83 9.14
C ASN A 98 1.20 -17.73 10.36
N ASP A 99 1.78 -17.43 11.52
CA ASP A 99 1.51 -18.09 12.79
C ASP A 99 0.50 -17.30 13.66
N PHE A 100 -0.38 -16.50 13.05
CA PHE A 100 -1.30 -15.58 13.75
C PHE A 100 -2.11 -16.23 14.87
N LEU A 101 -2.63 -17.45 14.68
CA LEU A 101 -3.40 -18.14 15.72
C LEU A 101 -2.55 -18.60 16.91
N SER A 102 -1.22 -18.59 16.76
CA SER A 102 -0.26 -18.90 17.81
C SER A 102 0.31 -17.64 18.48
N ASN A 103 0.61 -16.59 17.71
CA ASN A 103 1.32 -15.39 18.20
C ASN A 103 0.46 -14.11 18.28
N GLY A 104 -0.68 -14.06 17.60
CA GLY A 104 -1.56 -12.90 17.51
C GLY A 104 -0.99 -11.72 16.71
N TYR A 105 0.10 -11.87 15.97
CA TYR A 105 0.77 -10.74 15.33
C TYR A 105 0.04 -10.24 14.09
N VAL A 106 -0.16 -8.92 14.04
CA VAL A 106 -0.73 -8.20 12.90
C VAL A 106 0.15 -7.02 12.55
N TYR A 107 0.25 -6.72 11.25
CA TYR A 107 1.11 -5.66 10.73
C TYR A 107 0.30 -4.69 9.88
N LEU A 108 0.56 -3.40 10.06
CA LEU A 108 -0.15 -2.32 9.40
C LEU A 108 0.82 -1.44 8.63
N LEU A 109 0.39 -0.95 7.47
CA LEU A 109 1.08 0.04 6.65
C LEU A 109 0.16 1.23 6.41
N TYR A 110 0.57 2.42 6.85
CA TYR A 110 -0.26 3.64 6.74
C TYR A 110 0.56 4.91 6.60
N ALA A 111 -0.09 5.96 6.09
CA ALA A 111 0.46 7.32 6.05
C ALA A 111 0.33 7.97 7.45
N LEU A 112 1.44 8.47 7.98
CA LEU A 112 1.50 9.07 9.31
C LEU A 112 0.90 10.48 9.32
N ASP A 113 0.01 10.75 10.27
CA ASP A 113 -0.43 12.11 10.56
C ASP A 113 0.64 12.89 11.35
N LEU A 114 1.00 14.08 10.86
CA LEU A 114 2.05 14.88 11.50
C LEU A 114 1.58 15.59 12.76
N HIS A 115 0.29 15.89 12.93
CA HIS A 115 -0.20 16.44 14.20
C HIS A 115 -0.06 15.40 15.31
N TYR A 116 -0.39 14.14 15.03
CA TYR A 116 -0.09 13.04 15.95
C TYR A 116 1.41 12.94 16.23
N TYR A 117 2.24 12.88 15.17
CA TYR A 117 3.68 12.71 15.33
C TYR A 117 4.35 13.85 16.12
N GLU A 118 3.98 15.09 15.86
CA GLU A 118 4.61 16.29 16.42
C GLU A 118 4.06 16.64 17.82
N HIS A 119 2.82 16.23 18.15
CA HIS A 119 2.13 16.75 19.33
C HIS A 119 1.55 15.70 20.28
N PHE A 120 1.41 14.43 19.90
CA PHE A 120 0.75 13.42 20.76
C PHE A 120 1.33 13.39 22.18
N GLY A 121 0.45 13.38 23.18
CA GLY A 121 0.82 13.43 24.60
C GLY A 121 1.23 14.81 25.13
N THR A 122 1.20 15.86 24.31
CA THR A 122 1.47 17.26 24.71
C THR A 122 0.19 18.09 24.82
N PRO A 123 0.19 19.24 25.52
CA PRO A 123 -0.97 20.14 25.55
C PRO A 123 -1.38 20.74 24.20
N ALA A 124 -0.51 20.67 23.17
CA ALA A 124 -0.83 21.11 21.81
C ALA A 124 -1.64 20.06 21.04
N TYR A 125 -1.75 18.83 21.56
CA TYR A 125 -2.48 17.75 20.92
C TYR A 125 -4.00 17.95 20.99
N HIS A 126 -4.66 17.53 19.93
CA HIS A 126 -6.12 17.43 19.84
C HIS A 126 -6.45 16.29 18.86
N PRO A 127 -7.31 15.33 19.24
CA PRO A 127 -7.57 14.12 18.43
C PRO A 127 -8.21 14.42 17.07
N ASP A 128 -8.97 15.51 16.96
CA ASP A 128 -9.64 15.89 15.70
C ASP A 128 -8.78 16.76 14.77
N SER A 129 -7.53 17.05 15.14
CA SER A 129 -6.63 17.87 14.34
C SER A 129 -5.75 16.99 13.45
N THR A 130 -5.59 17.41 12.20
CA THR A 130 -4.75 16.72 11.20
C THR A 130 -3.91 17.74 10.43
N VAL A 131 -2.75 17.31 9.94
CA VAL A 131 -1.91 18.11 9.05
C VAL A 131 -2.03 17.55 7.64
N LEU A 132 -2.61 18.34 6.74
CA LEU A 132 -2.76 18.02 5.32
C LEU A 132 -1.76 18.81 4.47
N HIS A 133 -1.52 18.36 3.24
CA HIS A 133 -0.67 19.05 2.26
C HIS A 133 0.77 19.35 2.77
N ARG A 134 1.31 18.47 3.61
CA ARG A 134 2.72 18.46 4.01
C ARG A 134 3.33 17.09 3.70
N PRO A 135 4.63 17.03 3.38
CA PRO A 135 5.30 15.75 3.20
C PRO A 135 5.35 15.00 4.53
N THR A 136 5.01 13.73 4.48
CA THR A 136 5.00 12.83 5.64
C THR A 136 5.63 11.50 5.25
N ILE A 137 5.42 10.46 6.03
CA ILE A 137 5.97 9.12 5.79
C ILE A 137 4.91 8.02 5.85
N GLY A 138 5.17 6.94 5.13
CA GLY A 138 4.61 5.63 5.43
C GLY A 138 5.28 5.03 6.65
N ARG A 139 4.47 4.48 7.55
CA ARG A 139 4.88 3.82 8.79
C ARG A 139 4.39 2.37 8.79
N ILE A 140 5.20 1.49 9.38
CA ILE A 140 4.84 0.10 9.66
C ILE A 140 4.76 -0.12 11.15
N THR A 141 3.63 -0.63 11.63
CA THR A 141 3.46 -1.03 13.03
C THR A 141 3.00 -2.46 13.16
N ARG A 142 3.44 -3.10 14.24
CA ARG A 142 2.97 -4.40 14.71
C ARG A 142 2.12 -4.21 15.96
N PHE A 143 1.02 -4.96 16.05
CA PHE A 143 0.27 -5.17 17.30
C PHE A 143 0.14 -6.66 17.59
N THR A 144 -0.27 -6.99 18.80
CA THR A 144 -0.62 -8.36 19.18
C THR A 144 -2.11 -8.42 19.48
N ALA A 145 -2.87 -9.16 18.68
CA ALA A 145 -4.25 -9.52 18.95
C ALA A 145 -4.35 -10.41 20.20
N ASP A 146 -5.38 -10.18 21.02
CA ASP A 146 -5.56 -10.85 22.29
C ASP A 146 -6.23 -12.23 22.10
N PRO A 147 -5.51 -13.35 22.33
CA PRO A 147 -6.13 -14.68 22.25
C PRO A 147 -7.25 -14.88 23.27
N ALA A 148 -7.27 -14.15 24.39
CA ALA A 148 -8.30 -14.25 25.42
C ALA A 148 -9.67 -13.72 24.93
N THR A 149 -9.69 -12.86 23.90
CA THR A 149 -10.91 -12.37 23.25
C THR A 149 -11.24 -13.11 21.96
N GLY A 150 -10.52 -14.20 21.64
CA GLY A 150 -10.62 -14.84 20.33
C GLY A 150 -10.04 -13.97 19.22
N PHE A 151 -8.98 -13.20 19.51
CA PHE A 151 -8.31 -12.30 18.58
C PHE A 151 -9.21 -11.16 18.05
N GLN A 152 -10.20 -10.74 18.84
CA GLN A 152 -11.16 -9.69 18.46
C GLN A 152 -10.75 -8.30 18.95
N THR A 153 -9.71 -8.22 19.78
CA THR A 153 -9.12 -6.97 20.30
C THR A 153 -7.61 -7.08 20.27
N ILE A 154 -6.91 -5.96 20.51
CA ILE A 154 -5.46 -5.91 20.70
C ILE A 154 -5.09 -5.98 22.20
N LEU A 155 -3.96 -6.61 22.51
CA LEU A 155 -3.31 -6.51 23.81
C LEU A 155 -2.84 -5.06 24.05
N PRO A 156 -3.17 -4.44 25.20
CA PRO A 156 -2.64 -3.12 25.56
C PRO A 156 -1.12 -3.08 25.49
N ASP A 157 -0.55 -1.94 25.09
CA ASP A 157 0.90 -1.70 25.00
C ASP A 157 1.71 -2.67 24.10
N SER A 158 1.02 -3.48 23.28
CA SER A 158 1.65 -4.40 22.32
C SER A 158 2.23 -3.70 21.10
N ARG A 159 1.85 -2.44 20.86
CA ARG A 159 2.27 -1.65 19.69
C ARG A 159 3.79 -1.58 19.56
N ARG A 160 4.32 -1.89 18.38
CA ARG A 160 5.73 -1.70 18.01
C ARG A 160 5.82 -1.02 16.65
N VAL A 161 6.66 0.00 16.52
CA VAL A 161 6.96 0.64 15.22
C VAL A 161 8.17 -0.06 14.62
N LEU A 162 8.01 -0.65 13.43
CA LEU A 162 9.07 -1.38 12.72
C LEU A 162 9.78 -0.52 11.68
N LEU A 163 9.06 0.42 11.07
CA LEU A 163 9.56 1.38 10.09
C LEU A 163 8.85 2.71 10.32
N GLY A 164 9.58 3.82 10.22
CA GLY A 164 9.04 5.16 10.39
C GLY A 164 8.96 5.58 11.85
N LYS A 165 9.94 5.19 12.69
CA LYS A 165 10.04 5.68 14.09
C LYS A 165 10.24 7.19 14.12
N THR A 166 11.06 7.68 13.20
CA THR A 166 11.36 9.08 12.92
C THR A 166 11.08 9.37 11.44
N LEU A 167 11.01 10.65 11.06
CA LEU A 167 10.70 11.05 9.68
C LEU A 167 11.76 10.60 8.65
N ASP A 168 13.01 10.41 9.06
CA ASP A 168 14.11 9.91 8.22
C ASP A 168 14.17 8.37 8.10
N ASP A 169 13.34 7.65 8.88
CA ASP A 169 13.23 6.18 8.86
C ASP A 169 11.91 5.70 8.24
N GLY A 170 11.16 6.57 7.56
CA GLY A 170 9.87 6.25 6.95
C GLY A 170 9.89 6.22 5.43
N ILE A 171 8.85 5.64 4.82
CA ILE A 171 8.68 5.66 3.36
C ILE A 171 8.27 7.08 2.95
N PRO A 172 9.07 7.86 2.21
CA PRO A 172 8.74 9.26 1.95
C PRO A 172 7.44 9.43 1.15
N LEU A 173 6.53 10.25 1.66
CA LEU A 173 5.28 10.66 1.00
C LEU A 173 5.41 12.12 0.60
N LEU A 174 5.91 12.34 -0.62
CA LEU A 174 6.23 13.66 -1.16
C LEU A 174 5.09 14.27 -1.98
N TYR A 175 4.01 13.50 -2.19
CA TYR A 175 2.85 13.90 -2.96
C TYR A 175 1.58 13.25 -2.42
N GLU A 176 0.44 13.61 -2.99
CA GLU A 176 -0.90 13.17 -2.56
C GLU A 176 -1.30 11.78 -3.10
N PHE A 177 -0.54 11.23 -4.07
CA PHE A 177 -0.76 9.93 -4.72
C PHE A 177 0.54 9.11 -4.82
N HIS A 178 0.42 7.82 -5.19
CA HIS A 178 1.52 6.87 -5.44
C HIS A 178 2.50 6.67 -4.27
N GLY A 179 2.01 6.82 -3.04
CA GLY A 179 2.83 6.71 -1.84
C GLY A 179 3.05 5.26 -1.41
N LEU A 180 1.99 4.66 -0.88
CA LEU A 180 2.01 3.34 -0.26
C LEU A 180 1.32 2.31 -1.16
N GLY A 181 1.44 1.04 -0.78
CA GLY A 181 0.76 -0.06 -1.44
C GLY A 181 0.33 -1.13 -0.45
N THR A 182 0.85 -2.33 -0.61
CA THR A 182 0.47 -3.50 0.16
C THR A 182 1.55 -3.89 1.17
N ILE A 183 1.14 -4.39 2.33
CA ILE A 183 1.97 -5.17 3.24
C ILE A 183 1.41 -6.60 3.30
N LEU A 184 2.27 -7.60 3.22
CA LEU A 184 1.92 -9.00 3.39
C LEU A 184 3.07 -9.75 4.07
N GLN A 185 2.78 -10.88 4.72
CA GLN A 185 3.81 -11.79 5.18
C GLN A 185 4.13 -12.81 4.08
N ALA A 186 5.42 -13.05 3.87
CA ALA A 186 5.94 -13.98 2.90
C ALA A 186 6.01 -15.41 3.44
N GLU A 187 6.17 -16.39 2.55
CA GLU A 187 6.23 -17.82 2.94
C GLU A 187 7.44 -18.12 3.86
N ASP A 188 8.47 -17.28 3.78
CA ASP A 188 9.71 -17.37 4.56
C ASP A 188 9.65 -16.62 5.91
N GLY A 189 8.46 -16.13 6.27
CA GLY A 189 8.18 -15.40 7.51
C GLY A 189 8.56 -13.91 7.47
N THR A 190 9.14 -13.40 6.38
CA THR A 190 9.47 -11.97 6.27
C THR A 190 8.28 -11.12 5.87
N LEU A 191 8.32 -9.82 6.14
CA LEU A 191 7.31 -8.89 5.62
C LEU A 191 7.75 -8.37 4.25
N LEU A 192 6.83 -8.36 3.29
CA LEU A 192 6.99 -7.69 2.01
C LEU A 192 6.09 -6.46 1.94
N VAL A 193 6.67 -5.33 1.54
CA VAL A 193 5.99 -4.03 1.54
C VAL A 193 6.21 -3.36 0.20
N SER A 194 5.14 -3.04 -0.52
CA SER A 194 5.25 -2.25 -1.74
C SER A 194 5.07 -0.76 -1.45
N CYS A 195 5.90 0.06 -2.10
CA CYS A 195 5.88 1.51 -1.99
C CYS A 195 6.14 2.14 -3.36
N GLY A 196 5.33 3.14 -3.68
CA GLY A 196 5.40 3.84 -4.96
C GLY A 196 6.47 4.92 -4.97
N ASP A 197 6.57 5.59 -6.10
CA ASP A 197 7.58 6.61 -6.36
C ASP A 197 7.27 7.95 -5.65
N ALA A 198 6.04 8.12 -5.14
CA ALA A 198 5.50 9.33 -4.54
C ALA A 198 5.65 10.58 -5.43
N THR A 199 5.47 10.42 -6.74
CA THR A 199 5.59 11.50 -7.74
C THR A 199 4.25 11.93 -8.32
N SER A 200 4.25 13.11 -8.96
CA SER A 200 3.07 13.67 -9.62
C SER A 200 2.64 12.90 -10.88
N ASN A 201 1.33 12.91 -11.17
CA ASN A 201 0.79 12.41 -12.42
C ASN A 201 0.74 13.48 -13.54
N ALA A 202 1.07 14.74 -13.23
CA ALA A 202 0.89 15.87 -14.15
C ALA A 202 2.08 16.08 -15.11
N GLY A 203 3.20 15.41 -14.89
CA GLY A 203 4.38 15.53 -15.75
C GLY A 203 5.52 14.61 -15.33
N THR A 204 6.66 14.74 -16.02
CA THR A 204 7.89 14.06 -15.61
C THR A 204 8.50 14.81 -14.42
N ASP A 205 8.65 14.12 -13.29
CA ASP A 205 9.30 14.66 -12.10
C ASP A 205 10.83 14.58 -12.26
N TYR A 206 11.49 15.75 -12.33
CA TYR A 206 12.95 15.90 -12.37
C TYR A 206 13.57 16.21 -10.99
N GLY A 207 12.76 16.27 -9.93
CA GLY A 207 13.13 16.72 -8.60
C GLY A 207 12.64 18.14 -8.29
N GLY A 208 12.85 18.57 -7.05
CA GLY A 208 12.32 19.82 -6.53
C GLY A 208 10.81 19.77 -6.30
N ASP A 209 10.15 20.92 -6.37
CA ASP A 209 8.70 21.04 -6.12
C ASP A 209 7.86 20.98 -7.42
N GLU A 210 8.39 20.31 -8.45
CA GLU A 210 7.74 20.23 -9.75
C GLU A 210 6.38 19.52 -9.65
N TYR A 211 5.40 20.05 -10.37
CA TYR A 211 4.04 19.48 -10.45
C TYR A 211 3.38 19.20 -9.09
N GLY A 212 3.75 19.96 -8.06
CA GLY A 212 3.17 19.88 -6.72
C GLY A 212 3.82 18.86 -5.80
N THR A 213 4.89 18.19 -6.24
CA THR A 213 5.76 17.43 -5.32
C THR A 213 6.32 18.37 -4.24
N MET A 214 6.57 17.84 -3.04
CA MET A 214 6.91 18.62 -1.85
C MET A 214 8.37 18.41 -1.42
N ALA A 215 9.32 18.30 -2.38
CA ALA A 215 10.70 17.93 -2.07
C ALA A 215 11.42 18.96 -1.18
N SER A 216 11.26 20.26 -1.44
CA SER A 216 11.90 21.31 -0.62
C SER A 216 11.42 21.25 0.84
N ALA A 217 10.11 21.08 1.03
CA ALA A 217 9.52 20.95 2.35
C ALA A 217 9.95 19.65 3.04
N ALA A 218 10.11 18.57 2.28
CA ALA A 218 10.52 17.27 2.80
C ALA A 218 11.99 17.28 3.25
N ILE A 219 12.87 17.95 2.50
CA ILE A 219 14.26 18.19 2.90
C ILE A 219 14.31 19.01 4.19
N ALA A 220 13.53 20.11 4.25
CA ALA A 220 13.48 20.97 5.43
C ALA A 220 12.96 20.25 6.69
N ALA A 221 12.01 19.32 6.51
CA ALA A 221 11.44 18.52 7.59
C ALA A 221 12.29 17.30 7.98
N GLY A 222 13.34 16.97 7.21
CA GLY A 222 14.15 15.76 7.42
C GLY A 222 13.45 14.47 7.01
N VAL A 223 12.42 14.54 6.17
CA VAL A 223 11.76 13.37 5.57
C VAL A 223 12.64 12.73 4.50
N ILE A 224 13.37 13.56 3.75
CA ILE A 224 14.38 13.13 2.78
C ILE A 224 15.67 13.94 2.92
N THR A 225 16.77 13.40 2.41
CA THR A 225 18.03 14.14 2.24
C THR A 225 18.12 14.74 0.83
N PRO A 226 18.96 15.77 0.60
CA PRO A 226 19.10 16.39 -0.72
C PRO A 226 19.47 15.42 -1.85
N ASP A 227 20.23 14.35 -1.57
CA ASP A 227 20.60 13.33 -2.55
C ASP A 227 19.44 12.39 -2.95
N GLN A 228 18.33 12.41 -2.20
CA GLN A 228 17.10 11.68 -2.53
C GLN A 228 16.14 12.49 -3.41
N ASP A 229 16.42 13.77 -3.66
CA ASP A 229 15.65 14.62 -4.57
C ASP A 229 16.05 14.39 -6.04
N LEU A 230 15.69 13.21 -6.55
CA LEU A 230 16.05 12.72 -7.89
C LEU A 230 14.82 12.63 -8.82
N GLY A 231 13.71 13.24 -8.42
CA GLY A 231 12.41 13.06 -9.06
C GLY A 231 12.05 11.59 -9.29
N SER A 232 11.62 11.27 -10.50
CA SER A 232 11.27 9.89 -10.92
C SER A 232 12.42 8.88 -10.81
N TYR A 233 13.69 9.32 -10.86
CA TYR A 233 14.84 8.42 -10.69
C TYR A 233 15.02 7.91 -9.25
N ARG A 234 14.32 8.49 -8.27
CA ARG A 234 14.28 7.99 -6.88
C ARG A 234 13.87 6.52 -6.80
N ALA A 235 13.00 6.06 -7.72
CA ALA A 235 12.60 4.67 -7.83
C ALA A 235 13.79 3.71 -8.08
N GLN A 236 14.85 4.19 -8.73
CA GLN A 236 16.07 3.43 -9.03
C GLN A 236 17.17 3.62 -7.97
N TYR A 237 17.05 4.63 -7.11
CA TYR A 237 18.06 4.95 -6.10
C TYR A 237 17.91 4.04 -4.87
N LEU A 238 18.99 3.36 -4.48
CA LEU A 238 19.01 2.47 -3.31
C LEU A 238 18.98 3.24 -1.98
N GLY A 239 19.40 4.50 -1.98
CA GLY A 239 19.35 5.35 -0.78
C GLY A 239 17.95 5.80 -0.39
N ALA A 240 16.91 5.52 -1.19
CA ALA A 240 15.53 5.93 -0.95
C ALA A 240 14.56 4.74 -0.94
N TYR A 241 13.51 4.84 -0.11
CA TYR A 241 12.46 3.83 -0.03
C TYR A 241 11.48 3.84 -1.21
N ASN A 242 11.40 4.94 -1.97
CA ASN A 242 10.39 5.09 -3.02
C ASN A 242 10.62 4.13 -4.20
N GLY A 243 9.52 3.64 -4.77
CA GLY A 243 9.50 2.76 -5.93
C GLY A 243 10.12 1.38 -5.68
N LYS A 244 9.84 0.78 -4.52
CA LYS A 244 10.43 -0.48 -4.07
C LYS A 244 9.38 -1.53 -3.73
N VAL A 245 9.83 -2.78 -3.71
CA VAL A 245 9.35 -3.75 -2.72
C VAL A 245 10.42 -3.84 -1.65
N LEU A 246 10.05 -3.64 -0.40
CA LEU A 246 10.90 -3.88 0.75
C LEU A 246 10.67 -5.31 1.25
N ARG A 247 11.73 -5.97 1.73
CA ARG A 247 11.69 -7.22 2.49
C ARG A 247 12.34 -6.99 3.84
N ILE A 248 11.55 -7.06 4.90
CA ILE A 248 11.98 -6.68 6.25
C ILE A 248 11.71 -7.79 7.26
N ASP A 249 12.54 -7.83 8.30
CA ASP A 249 12.36 -8.71 9.44
C ASP A 249 11.12 -8.27 10.24
N PRO A 250 10.16 -9.18 10.53
CA PRO A 250 8.92 -8.85 11.24
C PRO A 250 9.10 -8.48 12.72
N GLU A 251 10.23 -8.82 13.33
CA GLU A 251 10.56 -8.52 14.72
C GLU A 251 11.34 -7.22 14.86
N THR A 252 12.36 -7.03 14.03
CA THR A 252 13.27 -5.87 14.15
C THR A 252 12.91 -4.71 13.23
N GLY A 253 12.24 -5.00 12.10
CA GLY A 253 11.99 -4.07 11.01
C GLY A 253 13.18 -3.87 10.06
N GLU A 254 14.33 -4.50 10.33
CA GLU A 254 15.55 -4.33 9.54
C GLU A 254 15.52 -5.13 8.22
N GLY A 255 16.46 -4.82 7.32
CA GLY A 255 16.72 -5.66 6.16
C GLY A 255 17.40 -6.97 6.57
N LEU A 256 17.18 -8.03 5.80
CA LEU A 256 17.79 -9.33 6.08
C LEU A 256 19.11 -9.51 5.31
N PRO A 257 20.09 -10.28 5.84
CA PRO A 257 21.30 -10.64 5.11
C PRO A 257 21.08 -11.31 3.76
N SER A 258 19.92 -11.96 3.59
CA SER A 258 19.50 -12.60 2.33
C SER A 258 18.85 -11.63 1.33
N ASN A 259 18.71 -10.33 1.67
CA ASN A 259 18.27 -9.32 0.71
C ASN A 259 19.38 -8.99 -0.31
N PRO A 260 19.02 -8.70 -1.57
CA PRO A 260 19.99 -8.54 -2.67
C PRO A 260 20.95 -7.35 -2.51
N PHE A 261 20.57 -6.34 -1.73
CA PHE A 261 21.34 -5.11 -1.54
C PHE A 261 21.82 -4.90 -0.09
N PHE A 262 21.71 -5.94 0.74
CA PHE A 262 22.02 -5.85 2.17
C PHE A 262 23.43 -5.33 2.47
N SER A 263 23.52 -4.44 3.47
CA SER A 263 24.76 -4.00 4.08
C SER A 263 24.71 -4.28 5.59
N SER A 264 25.66 -5.08 6.09
CA SER A 264 25.79 -5.38 7.52
C SER A 264 26.12 -4.16 8.38
N GLU A 265 26.71 -3.12 7.79
CA GLU A 265 27.01 -1.86 8.48
C GLU A 265 25.76 -0.96 8.63
N ALA A 266 24.71 -1.23 7.87
CA ALA A 266 23.49 -0.42 7.87
C ALA A 266 22.23 -1.28 7.61
N PRO A 267 21.91 -2.25 8.49
CA PRO A 267 20.79 -3.18 8.31
C PRO A 267 19.44 -2.45 8.26
N SER A 268 19.32 -1.31 8.93
CA SER A 268 18.13 -0.46 8.94
C SER A 268 17.98 0.46 7.73
N SER A 269 18.98 0.55 6.84
CA SER A 269 18.91 1.46 5.68
C SER A 269 17.86 1.05 4.64
N ALA A 270 17.38 2.03 3.85
CA ALA A 270 16.50 1.77 2.71
C ALA A 270 17.09 0.74 1.73
N GLN A 271 18.41 0.82 1.50
CA GLN A 271 19.14 -0.14 0.68
C GLN A 271 19.03 -1.56 1.26
N SER A 272 19.32 -1.75 2.54
CA SER A 272 19.30 -3.08 3.16
C SER A 272 17.90 -3.69 3.19
N ARG A 273 16.85 -2.87 3.27
CA ARG A 273 15.45 -3.31 3.23
C ARG A 273 14.94 -3.58 1.80
N ALA A 274 15.64 -3.15 0.75
CA ALA A 274 15.16 -3.29 -0.63
C ALA A 274 15.23 -4.75 -1.13
N TRP A 275 14.11 -5.24 -1.64
CA TRP A 275 13.99 -6.52 -2.35
C TRP A 275 13.91 -6.32 -3.86
N ALA A 276 13.10 -5.38 -4.29
CA ALA A 276 12.91 -5.00 -5.68
C ALA A 276 12.88 -3.47 -5.82
N LEU A 277 13.19 -2.95 -7.00
CA LEU A 277 13.21 -1.51 -7.27
C LEU A 277 12.71 -1.18 -8.67
N GLY A 278 12.36 0.09 -8.90
CA GLY A 278 11.90 0.60 -10.18
C GLY A 278 10.38 0.55 -10.39
N LEU A 279 9.61 0.52 -9.30
CA LEU A 279 8.15 0.52 -9.36
C LEU A 279 7.61 1.96 -9.33
N ARG A 280 6.48 2.18 -10.01
CA ARG A 280 5.82 3.48 -10.05
C ARG A 280 4.75 3.61 -8.96
N ASN A 281 3.71 2.79 -9.06
CA ASN A 281 2.60 2.73 -8.12
C ASN A 281 2.15 1.27 -7.92
N PRO A 282 2.94 0.47 -7.18
CA PRO A 282 2.65 -0.94 -6.91
C PRO A 282 1.56 -1.09 -5.84
N TYR A 283 0.34 -0.65 -6.15
CA TYR A 283 -0.74 -0.49 -5.16
C TYR A 283 -1.18 -1.83 -4.55
N ARG A 284 -1.34 -2.87 -5.38
CA ARG A 284 -1.68 -4.22 -4.93
C ARG A 284 -0.58 -5.22 -5.22
N MET A 285 -0.28 -6.04 -4.22
CA MET A 285 0.66 -7.14 -4.31
C MET A 285 0.03 -8.40 -3.69
N THR A 286 0.27 -9.55 -4.29
CA THR A 286 -0.09 -10.85 -3.71
C THR A 286 1.00 -11.88 -3.97
N LEU A 287 1.06 -12.91 -3.13
CA LEU A 287 1.95 -14.04 -3.30
C LEU A 287 1.25 -15.17 -4.02
N ARG A 288 1.98 -15.85 -4.90
CA ARG A 288 1.57 -17.16 -5.41
C ARG A 288 1.87 -18.20 -4.32
N PRO A 289 0.85 -18.92 -3.80
CA PRO A 289 1.07 -19.92 -2.76
C PRO A 289 2.00 -21.05 -3.20
N ASN A 290 2.76 -21.57 -2.24
CA ASN A 290 3.70 -22.69 -2.37
C ASN A 290 4.83 -22.42 -3.37
N THR A 291 5.42 -21.22 -3.34
CA THR A 291 6.52 -20.86 -4.23
C THR A 291 7.76 -20.31 -3.54
N GLY A 292 7.66 -20.01 -2.24
CA GLY A 292 8.75 -19.54 -1.41
C GLY A 292 9.42 -20.66 -0.61
N SER A 293 10.47 -20.28 0.10
CA SER A 293 11.04 -21.06 1.18
C SER A 293 10.28 -20.77 2.48
N HIS A 294 10.40 -21.65 3.47
CA HIS A 294 9.99 -21.39 4.85
C HIS A 294 11.13 -20.84 5.72
N TYR A 295 12.30 -20.60 5.13
CA TYR A 295 13.48 -20.12 5.84
C TYR A 295 13.96 -18.80 5.23
N SER A 296 13.86 -17.72 6.00
CA SER A 296 14.25 -16.37 5.56
C SER A 296 15.72 -16.28 5.10
N ALA A 297 16.61 -17.13 5.62
CA ALA A 297 18.01 -17.21 5.22
C ALA A 297 18.21 -17.65 3.75
N GLU A 298 17.25 -18.35 3.15
CA GLU A 298 17.34 -18.81 1.76
C GLU A 298 17.06 -17.70 0.74
N GLY A 299 16.50 -16.56 1.19
CA GLY A 299 16.22 -15.42 0.30
C GLY A 299 15.22 -15.76 -0.79
N ASN A 300 14.21 -16.58 -0.46
CA ASN A 300 13.14 -16.94 -1.40
C ASN A 300 11.77 -16.68 -0.74
N PRO A 301 11.28 -15.43 -0.75
CA PRO A 301 9.99 -15.09 -0.14
C PRO A 301 8.77 -15.57 -0.95
N GLY A 302 9.00 -16.15 -2.14
CA GLY A 302 7.96 -16.59 -3.05
C GLY A 302 7.75 -15.66 -4.25
N VAL A 303 6.93 -16.12 -5.20
CA VAL A 303 6.63 -15.40 -6.44
C VAL A 303 5.55 -14.36 -6.18
N LEU A 304 5.88 -13.10 -6.45
CA LEU A 304 4.96 -11.98 -6.32
C LEU A 304 4.23 -11.69 -7.62
N TYR A 305 2.94 -11.39 -7.51
CA TYR A 305 2.17 -10.68 -8.52
C TYR A 305 1.94 -9.26 -8.03
N ILE A 306 2.34 -8.28 -8.85
CA ILE A 306 2.25 -6.86 -8.52
C ILE A 306 1.42 -6.15 -9.58
N GLY A 307 0.38 -5.45 -9.14
CA GLY A 307 -0.32 -4.47 -9.95
C GLY A 307 0.41 -3.13 -9.86
N ASP A 308 1.39 -2.91 -10.74
CA ASP A 308 2.06 -1.62 -10.87
C ASP A 308 1.30 -0.73 -11.86
N VAL A 309 0.74 0.37 -11.36
CA VAL A 309 -0.12 1.26 -12.13
C VAL A 309 0.74 2.27 -12.89
N GLY A 310 0.82 2.10 -14.21
CA GLY A 310 1.28 3.12 -15.17
C GLY A 310 0.11 3.75 -15.93
N ASN A 311 0.41 4.66 -16.85
CA ASN A 311 -0.59 5.30 -17.74
C ASN A 311 -1.14 4.31 -18.79
N GLY A 312 -1.81 3.24 -18.34
CA GLY A 312 -2.57 2.30 -19.17
C GLY A 312 -1.95 0.92 -19.45
N ARG A 313 -0.97 0.44 -18.68
CA ARG A 313 -0.44 -0.94 -18.83
C ARG A 313 -0.22 -1.61 -17.48
N ILE A 314 -0.77 -2.82 -17.31
CA ILE A 314 -0.43 -3.73 -16.22
C ILE A 314 0.96 -4.29 -16.51
N VAL A 315 1.88 -4.22 -15.56
CA VAL A 315 3.17 -4.90 -15.65
C VAL A 315 3.13 -6.10 -14.72
N GLN A 316 3.10 -7.32 -15.28
CA GLN A 316 3.35 -8.53 -14.52
C GLN A 316 4.86 -8.69 -14.35
N ALA A 317 5.38 -8.42 -13.15
CA ALA A 317 6.76 -8.69 -12.82
C ALA A 317 6.86 -10.03 -12.09
N LYS A 318 7.48 -11.04 -12.71
CA LYS A 318 7.95 -12.22 -11.97
C LYS A 318 9.17 -11.80 -11.15
N LEU A 319 8.94 -11.45 -9.89
CA LEU A 319 10.03 -11.19 -8.95
C LEU A 319 10.58 -12.54 -8.47
N GLY A 320 11.62 -13.01 -9.13
CA GLY A 320 12.44 -14.14 -8.70
C GLY A 320 13.90 -13.79 -8.89
N TYR A 321 14.66 -13.72 -7.79
CA TYR A 321 16.10 -13.52 -7.86
C TYR A 321 16.74 -14.89 -8.11
N HIS A 322 17.37 -15.07 -9.27
CA HIS A 322 18.27 -16.21 -9.47
C HIS A 322 19.60 -15.82 -8.81
N GLN A 323 20.09 -16.60 -7.86
CA GLN A 323 21.32 -16.34 -7.07
C GLN A 323 22.56 -15.98 -7.93
N ASP A 324 22.55 -16.31 -9.23
CA ASP A 324 23.69 -16.15 -10.14
C ASP A 324 23.77 -14.79 -10.86
N ALA A 325 22.78 -13.90 -10.73
CA ALA A 325 22.79 -12.63 -11.45
C ALA A 325 22.32 -11.45 -10.58
N LYS A 326 23.29 -10.70 -10.05
CA LYS A 326 23.09 -9.36 -9.47
C LYS A 326 22.74 -8.33 -10.55
N VAL A 327 21.60 -8.49 -11.23
CA VAL A 327 21.17 -7.62 -12.34
C VAL A 327 19.77 -7.04 -12.05
N PRO A 328 19.55 -5.74 -12.30
CA PRO A 328 18.23 -5.11 -12.19
C PRO A 328 17.17 -5.80 -13.05
N LEU A 329 15.91 -5.71 -12.62
CA LEU A 329 14.75 -6.28 -13.30
C LEU A 329 14.70 -5.88 -14.78
N ARG A 330 14.55 -6.87 -15.65
CA ARG A 330 14.12 -6.67 -17.04
C ARG A 330 12.81 -7.43 -17.21
N ASN A 331 11.87 -6.86 -17.97
CA ASN A 331 10.70 -7.59 -18.45
C ASN A 331 11.18 -8.87 -19.13
N VAL A 332 10.87 -10.04 -18.55
CA VAL A 332 11.03 -11.32 -19.21
C VAL A 332 9.67 -11.63 -19.83
N PRO A 333 9.54 -11.65 -21.17
CA PRO A 333 8.31 -12.13 -21.80
C PRO A 333 8.08 -13.58 -21.40
N ASP A 334 6.82 -13.96 -21.16
CA ASP A 334 6.45 -15.37 -20.97
C ASP A 334 7.00 -16.18 -22.14
N GLN A 335 7.79 -17.21 -21.85
CA GLN A 335 8.10 -18.23 -22.85
C GLN A 335 6.92 -19.20 -22.89
N GLU A 336 6.40 -19.40 -24.10
CA GLU A 336 5.27 -20.26 -24.45
C GLU A 336 5.39 -21.70 -23.91
#